data_AF-A0AAW0IR30-F1
#
_entry.id   AF-A0AAW0IR30-F1
#
_cell.length_a   1.000
_cell.length_b   1.000
_cell.length_c   1.000
_cell.angle_alpha   90.00
_cell.angle_beta   90.00
_cell.angle_gamma   90.00
#
_symmetry.space_group_name_H-M   'P 1'
#
loop_
_entity.id
_entity.type
_entity.pdbx_description
1 polymer ?
#
loop_
_entity_poly.entity_id
_entity_poly.type
_entity_poly.pdbx_seq_one_letter_code
_entity_poly.pdbx_strand_id
1 'polypeptide(L)' 'MDIMYAAVDSRGYEEQPQWEYNLYMYIYFVVFIIFGSFFTLNLFIGVIIDNFNQQKKKI' A
#
# COMPACT_ATOMS: atom_id res chain seq x y z
N MET A 1 -5.82 0.28 -10.64
CA MET A 1 -7.23 0.38 -10.19
C MET A 1 -7.94 -0.95 -10.34
N ASP A 2 -7.60 -1.75 -11.34
CA ASP A 2 -8.19 -3.07 -11.61
C ASP A 2 -8.23 -4.01 -10.40
N ILE A 3 -7.16 -4.05 -9.59
CA ILE A 3 -7.11 -4.84 -8.36
C ILE A 3 -8.10 -4.31 -7.31
N MET A 4 -8.25 -2.98 -7.21
CA MET A 4 -9.21 -2.37 -6.29
C MET A 4 -10.64 -2.66 -6.74
N TYR A 5 -10.93 -2.53 -8.04
CA TYR A 5 -12.25 -2.85 -8.58
C TYR A 5 -12.60 -4.32 -8.38
N ALA A 6 -11.68 -5.24 -8.69
CA ALA A 6 -11.90 -6.66 -8.46
C ALA A 6 -12.14 -7.00 -6.97
N ALA A 7 -11.45 -6.32 -6.05
CA ALA A 7 -11.63 -6.50 -4.62
C ALA A 7 -12.97 -5.92 -4.12
N VAL A 8 -13.36 -4.74 -4.60
CA VAL A 8 -14.63 -4.09 -4.24
C VAL A 8 -15.83 -4.84 -4.82
N ASP A 9 -15.69 -5.45 -5.99
CA ASP A 9 -16.75 -6.25 -6.60
C ASP A 9 -16.80 -7.70 -6.07
N SER A 10 -15.84 -8.08 -5.20
CA SER A 10 -15.72 -9.45 -4.69
C SER A 10 -16.88 -9.83 -3.76
N ARG A 11 -17.30 -11.09 -3.84
CA ARG A 11 -18.39 -11.68 -3.03
C ARG A 11 -17.89 -12.91 -2.27
N GLY A 12 -18.67 -14.00 -2.25
CA GLY A 12 -18.26 -15.29 -1.71
C GLY A 12 -17.30 -16.07 -2.62
N TYR A 13 -16.76 -17.17 -2.09
CA TYR A 13 -15.98 -18.12 -2.87
C TYR A 13 -16.84 -18.75 -3.97
N GLU A 14 -16.28 -18.86 -5.19
CA GLU A 14 -16.98 -19.33 -6.41
C GLU A 14 -18.19 -18.50 -6.89
N GLU A 15 -18.43 -17.33 -6.29
CA GLU A 15 -19.47 -16.42 -6.76
C GLU A 15 -18.92 -15.42 -7.78
N GLN A 16 -19.65 -15.19 -8.87
CA GLN A 16 -19.31 -14.14 -9.84
C GLN A 16 -19.28 -12.76 -9.17
N PRO A 17 -18.32 -11.85 -9.45
CA PRO A 17 -18.31 -10.52 -8.86
C PRO A 17 -19.57 -9.72 -9.21
N GLN A 18 -19.97 -8.81 -8.32
CA GLN A 18 -21.06 -7.86 -8.56
C GLN A 18 -20.58 -6.46 -8.26
N TRP A 19 -21.06 -5.51 -9.06
CA TRP A 19 -20.65 -4.12 -8.95
C TRP A 19 -20.85 -3.56 -7.54
N GLU A 20 -19.76 -3.12 -6.93
CA GLU A 20 -19.69 -2.49 -5.60
C GLU A 20 -20.30 -3.31 -4.45
N TYR A 21 -20.26 -4.65 -4.51
CA TYR A 21 -20.79 -5.50 -3.44
C TYR A 21 -20.07 -5.30 -2.09
N ASN A 22 -18.75 -5.10 -2.11
CA ASN A 22 -17.89 -5.03 -0.93
C ASN A 22 -17.16 -3.68 -0.83
N LEU A 23 -17.93 -2.58 -0.74
CA LEU A 23 -17.40 -1.21 -0.62
C LEU A 23 -16.36 -1.03 0.52
N TYR A 24 -16.47 -1.80 1.60
CA TYR A 24 -15.52 -1.73 2.73
C TYR A 24 -14.08 -2.08 2.33
N MET A 25 -13.88 -2.76 1.20
CA MET A 25 -12.53 -3.04 0.67
C MET A 25 -11.77 -1.79 0.27
N TYR A 26 -12.43 -0.66 -0.03
CA TYR A 26 -11.73 0.61 -0.21
C TYR A 26 -10.95 1.03 1.05
N ILE A 27 -11.51 0.79 2.24
CA ILE A 27 -10.86 1.14 3.51
C ILE A 27 -9.59 0.30 3.69
N TYR A 28 -9.61 -0.98 3.31
CA TYR A 28 -8.41 -1.83 3.33
C TYR A 28 -7.27 -1.19 2.51
N PHE A 29 -7.54 -0.77 1.27
CA PHE A 29 -6.51 -0.14 0.43
C PHE A 29 -6.04 1.21 0.98
N VAL A 30 -6.94 2.03 1.52
CA VAL A 30 -6.57 3.32 2.14
C VAL A 30 -5.62 3.10 3.32
N VAL A 31 -5.97 2.18 4.23
CA VAL A 31 -5.12 1.82 5.38
C VAL A 31 -3.78 1.26 4.91
N PHE A 32 -3.78 0.36 3.91
CA PHE A 32 -2.55 -0.20 3.37
C PHE A 32 -1.65 0.85 2.71
N ILE A 33 -2.20 1.83 2.00
CA ILE A 33 -1.41 2.91 1.39
C ILE A 33 -0.78 3.81 2.46
N ILE A 34 -1.53 4.14 3.52
CA ILE A 34 -1.02 4.94 4.63
C ILE A 34 0.07 4.17 5.38
N PHE A 35 -0.21 2.94 5.83
CA PHE A 35 0.73 2.20 6.68
C PHE A 35 1.82 1.48 5.90
N GLY A 36 1.48 0.84 4.79
CA GLY A 36 2.41 0.11 3.95
C GLY A 36 3.27 1.06 3.13
N SER A 37 2.68 1.87 2.26
CA SER A 37 3.47 2.66 1.31
C SER A 37 4.13 3.88 1.98
N PHE A 38 3.38 4.70 2.71
CA PHE A 38 3.91 5.96 3.23
C PHE A 38 5.00 5.73 4.31
N PHE A 39 4.78 4.84 5.28
CA PHE A 39 5.83 4.55 6.28
C PHE A 39 7.02 3.83 5.67
N THR A 40 6.81 2.84 4.78
CA THR A 40 7.94 2.13 4.16
C THR A 40 8.79 3.06 3.31
N LEU A 41 8.18 3.94 2.51
CA LEU A 41 8.92 4.94 1.73
C LEU A 41 9.69 5.90 2.64
N ASN A 42 9.05 6.42 3.69
CA ASN A 42 9.71 7.34 4.62
C ASN A 42 10.88 6.68 5.36
N LEU A 43 10.72 5.43 5.79
CA LEU A 43 11.79 4.66 6.43
C LEU A 43 12.94 4.41 5.46
N PHE A 44 12.63 4.01 4.22
CA PHE A 44 13.62 3.73 3.19
C PHE A 44 14.43 4.97 2.83
N ILE A 45 13.77 6.12 2.64
CA ILE A 45 14.43 7.41 2.41
C ILE A 45 15.30 7.78 3.61
N GLY A 46 14.81 7.58 4.85
CA GLY A 46 15.57 7.81 6.06
C GLY A 46 16.88 7.01 6.11
N VAL A 47 16.82 5.71 5.80
CA VAL A 47 18.01 4.83 5.75
C VAL A 47 18.98 5.27 4.65
N ILE A 48 18.49 5.66 3.47
CA ILE A 48 19.32 6.14 2.37
C ILE A 48 20.06 7.42 2.77
N ILE A 49 19.34 8.40 3.33
CA ILE A 49 19.92 9.69 3.74
C ILE A 49 20.96 9.47 4.85
N ASP A 50 20.67 8.63 5.83
CA ASP A 50 21.63 8.32 6.89
C ASP A 50 22.88 7.65 6.32
N ASN A 51 22.72 6.72 5.38
CA ASN A 51 23.84 6.08 4.71
C ASN A 51 24.74 7.09 3.96
N PHE A 52 24.15 8.03 3.20
CA PHE A 52 24.91 9.09 2.53
C PHE A 52 25.63 10.02 3.52
N ASN A 53 24.99 10.37 4.63
CA ASN A 53 25.61 11.18 5.68
C ASN A 53 26.78 10.47 6.36
N GLN A 54 26.66 9.16 6.59
CA GLN A 54 27.76 8.35 7.12
C GLN A 54 28.93 8.25 6.13
N GLN A 55 28.66 8.10 4.83
CA GLN A 55 29.70 8.13 3.81
C GLN A 55 30.42 9.49 3.77
N LYS A 56 29.68 10.59 3.84
CA LYS A 56 30.25 11.96 3.83
C LYS A 56 31.14 12.24 5.04
N LYS A 57 30.86 11.66 6.21
CA LYS A 57 31.70 11.79 7.42
C LYS A 57 33.00 10.97 7.38
N LYS A 58 33.09 9.99 6.46
CA LYS A 58 34.26 9.11 6.32
C LYS A 58 35.28 9.64 5.30
N ILE A 59 34.91 10.62 4.48
CA ILE A 59 35.81 11.43 3.64
C ILE A 59 36.32 12.59 4.48
#